data_AF-A0A1M3TZX8-F1
#
_entry.id   AF-A0A1M3TZX8-F1
#
_cell.length_a   1.000
_cell.length_b   1.000
_cell.length_c   1.000
_cell.angle_alpha   90.00
_cell.angle_beta   90.00
_cell.angle_gamma   90.00
#
_symmetry.space_group_name_H-M   'P 1'
#
loop_
_entity.id
_entity.type
_entity.pdbx_description
1 polymer ?
#
loop_
_entity_poly.entity_id
_entity_poly.type
_entity_poly.pdbx_seq_one_letter_code
_entity_poly.pdbx_strand_id
1 'polypeptide(L)'
;MSPGKTSPHAEVILPSHRDPEMRIANALTAFFKRHGMQNQSAAYTNNLKSYYPGKDLDVATNHQAWLSFSYTKKKGPYLTMYYH
;
A
#
# COMPACT_ATOMS: atom_id res chain seq x y z
N MET A 1 13.32 13.87 12.05
CA MET A 1 12.92 14.29 13.42
C MET A 1 11.96 15.45 13.30
N SER A 2 10.91 15.52 14.13
CA SER A 2 9.95 16.63 14.10
C SER A 2 9.99 17.37 15.43
N PRO A 3 10.01 18.71 15.45
CA PRO A 3 9.98 19.50 16.68
C PRO A 3 8.80 19.08 17.57
N GLY A 4 9.04 18.90 18.88
CA GLY A 4 8.02 18.50 19.85
C GLY A 4 7.73 17.00 19.95
N LYS A 5 8.41 16.15 19.17
CA LYS A 5 8.33 14.68 19.33
C LYS A 5 9.58 14.16 20.05
N THR A 6 9.37 13.47 21.17
CA THR A 6 10.43 12.88 22.00
C THR A 6 11.04 11.59 21.43
N SER A 7 10.45 11.04 20.35
CA SER A 7 10.97 9.84 19.69
C SER A 7 10.89 9.98 18.17
N PRO A 8 11.87 9.44 17.42
CA PRO A 8 11.84 9.45 15.96
C PRO A 8 10.62 8.68 15.45
N HIS A 9 10.00 9.19 14.38
CA HIS A 9 8.97 8.47 13.66
C HIS A 9 9.66 7.40 12.79
N ALA A 10 9.39 6.13 13.09
CA ALA A 10 9.89 5.02 12.29
C ALA A 10 8.96 4.78 11.09
N GLU A 11 9.58 4.60 9.93
CA GLU A 11 8.92 4.20 8.69
C GLU A 11 9.71 3.03 8.10
N VAL A 12 9.00 1.97 7.71
CA VAL A 12 9.59 0.79 7.08
C VAL A 12 9.26 0.84 5.59
N ILE A 13 10.25 0.56 4.74
CA ILE A 13 10.06 0.43 3.29
C ILE A 13 10.23 -1.04 2.93
N LEU A 14 9.17 -1.63 2.35
CA LEU A 14 9.12 -3.03 1.96
C LEU A 14 9.21 -3.13 0.43
N PRO A 15 10.11 -3.96 -0.13
CA PRO A 15 10.11 -4.27 -1.55
C PRO A 15 8.88 -5.10 -1.92
N SER A 16 8.20 -4.74 -3.01
CA SER A 16 7.08 -5.52 -3.55
C SER A 16 7.25 -5.94 -5.03
N HIS A 17 8.32 -5.49 -5.69
CA HIS A 17 8.63 -5.64 -7.12
C HIS A 17 8.93 -7.08 -7.62
N ARG A 18 8.40 -8.11 -6.95
CA ARG A 18 8.54 -9.53 -7.36
C ARG A 18 7.29 -10.36 -7.09
N ASP A 19 6.27 -9.76 -6.48
CA ASP A 19 4.98 -10.41 -6.26
C ASP A 19 4.00 -10.00 -7.36
N PRO A 20 3.07 -10.89 -7.78
CA PRO A 20 2.01 -10.51 -8.69
C PRO A 20 1.22 -9.30 -8.19
N GLU A 21 0.90 -8.36 -9.08
CA GLU A 21 0.23 -7.11 -8.70
C GLU A 21 -1.09 -7.37 -7.95
N MET A 22 -1.86 -8.35 -8.42
CA MET A 22 -3.11 -8.76 -7.79
C MET A 22 -2.91 -9.40 -6.40
N ARG A 23 -1.79 -10.09 -6.16
CA ARG A 23 -1.47 -10.63 -4.83
C ARG A 23 -1.25 -9.51 -3.82
N ILE A 24 -0.52 -8.47 -4.21
CA ILE A 24 -0.29 -7.26 -3.40
C ILE A 24 -1.62 -6.53 -3.18
N ALA A 25 -2.41 -6.34 -4.23
CA ALA A 25 -3.70 -5.65 -4.15
C ALA A 25 -4.70 -6.34 -3.23
N ASN A 26 -4.77 -7.67 -3.28
CA ASN A 26 -5.63 -8.45 -2.39
C ASN A 26 -5.16 -8.35 -0.93
N ALA A 27 -3.85 -8.41 -0.68
CA ALA A 27 -3.30 -8.25 0.66
C ALA A 27 -3.58 -6.86 1.24
N LEU A 28 -3.40 -5.80 0.46
CA LEU A 28 -3.70 -4.43 0.87
C LEU A 28 -5.20 -4.19 1.07
N THR A 29 -6.04 -4.73 0.18
CA THR A 29 -7.51 -4.65 0.33
C THR A 29 -7.98 -5.29 1.63
N ALA A 30 -7.43 -6.45 1.99
CA ALA A 30 -7.71 -7.11 3.26
C ALA A 30 -7.16 -6.32 4.47
N PHE A 31 -5.97 -5.74 4.34
CA PHE A 31 -5.39 -4.86 5.35
C PHE A 31 -6.28 -3.64 5.61
N PHE A 32 -6.71 -2.94 4.56
CA PHE A 32 -7.61 -1.79 4.66
C PHE A 32 -8.92 -2.15 5.35
N LYS A 33 -9.52 -3.30 5.00
CA LYS A 33 -10.74 -3.77 5.66
C LYS A 33 -10.54 -3.99 7.17
N ARG A 34 -9.44 -4.64 7.57
CA ARG A 34 -9.13 -4.90 8.99
C ARG A 34 -8.89 -3.63 9.80
N HIS A 35 -8.42 -2.57 9.17
CA HIS A 35 -8.12 -1.29 9.83
C HIS A 35 -9.20 -0.22 9.66
N GLY A 36 -10.39 -0.59 9.18
CA GLY A 36 -11.50 0.36 9.04
C GLY A 36 -11.25 1.42 7.97
N MET A 37 -10.51 1.08 6.91
CA MET A 37 -10.24 1.93 5.75
C MET A 37 -11.15 1.50 4.58
N GLN A 38 -12.47 1.53 4.77
CA GLN A 38 -13.44 0.89 3.86
C GLN A 38 -13.40 1.47 2.45
N ASN A 39 -13.26 2.79 2.31
CA ASN A 39 -13.16 3.44 1.00
C ASN A 39 -11.96 2.92 0.21
N GLN A 40 -10.81 2.74 0.87
CA GLN A 40 -9.62 2.20 0.23
C GLN A 40 -9.79 0.72 -0.13
N SER A 41 -10.35 -0.07 0.79
CA SER A 41 -10.66 -1.48 0.53
C SER A 41 -11.59 -1.65 -0.69
N ALA A 42 -12.60 -0.80 -0.84
CA ALA A 42 -13.57 -0.86 -1.93
C ALA A 42 -12.98 -0.41 -3.29
N ALA A 43 -12.06 0.55 -3.29
CA ALA A 43 -11.56 1.18 -4.51
C ALA A 43 -10.21 0.64 -5.00
N TYR A 44 -9.34 0.13 -4.11
CA TYR A 44 -7.92 -0.09 -4.41
C TYR A 44 -7.68 -0.95 -5.67
N THR A 45 -8.28 -2.14 -5.73
CA THR A 45 -8.10 -3.06 -6.85
C THR A 45 -8.61 -2.49 -8.17
N ASN A 46 -9.74 -1.77 -8.15
CA ASN A 46 -10.30 -1.16 -9.37
C ASN A 46 -9.43 0.01 -9.85
N ASN A 47 -8.89 0.81 -8.93
CA ASN A 47 -7.96 1.87 -9.26
C ASN A 47 -6.66 1.31 -9.84
N LEU A 48 -6.12 0.24 -9.25
CA LEU A 48 -4.92 -0.42 -9.79
C LEU A 48 -5.14 -0.90 -11.23
N LYS A 49 -6.29 -1.54 -11.50
CA LYS A 49 -6.67 -1.97 -12.85
C LYS A 49 -6.83 -0.81 -13.82
N SER A 50 -7.35 0.33 -13.37
CA SER A 50 -7.53 1.50 -14.25
C SER A 50 -6.22 2.19 -14.59
N TYR A 51 -5.18 2.08 -13.75
CA TYR A 51 -3.85 2.61 -14.04
C TYR A 51 -3.12 1.81 -15.13
N TYR A 52 -3.46 0.53 -15.30
CA TYR A 52 -2.80 -0.39 -16.23
C TYR A 52 -3.79 -1.07 -17.18
N PRO A 53 -4.49 -0.32 -18.06
CA PRO A 53 -5.48 -0.88 -18.96
C PRO A 53 -4.86 -1.92 -19.90
N GLY A 54 -5.51 -3.08 -20.03
CA GLY A 54 -5.07 -4.16 -20.92
C GLY A 54 -3.85 -4.95 -20.43
N LYS A 55 -3.38 -4.73 -19.20
CA LYS A 55 -2.35 -5.56 -18.56
C LYS A 55 -2.97 -6.69 -17.76
N ASP A 56 -2.33 -7.85 -17.83
CA ASP A 56 -2.63 -8.97 -16.94
C ASP A 56 -1.90 -8.78 -15.61
N LEU A 57 -2.64 -8.25 -14.62
CA LEU A 57 -2.13 -7.97 -13.29
C LEU A 57 -1.98 -9.22 -12.39
N ASP A 58 -2.50 -10.37 -12.83
CA ASP A 58 -2.25 -11.64 -12.15
C ASP A 58 -0.86 -12.20 -12.48
N VAL A 59 -0.20 -11.68 -13.54
CA VAL A 59 1.14 -12.08 -13.99
C VAL A 59 2.19 -10.97 -13.84
N ALA A 60 1.80 -9.70 -14.00
CA ALA A 60 2.71 -8.57 -13.84
C ALA A 60 3.27 -8.50 -12.40
N THR A 61 4.53 -8.08 -12.26
CA THR A 61 5.25 -8.00 -10.96
C THR A 61 6.06 -6.70 -10.80
N ASN A 62 5.96 -5.80 -11.77
CA ASN A 62 6.81 -4.63 -11.92
C ASN A 62 6.02 -3.32 -11.99
N HIS A 63 4.90 -3.22 -11.28
CA HIS A 63 4.12 -2.00 -11.17
C HIS A 63 4.14 -1.45 -9.74
N GLN A 64 3.82 -2.25 -8.73
CA GLN A 64 3.93 -1.87 -7.31
C GLN A 64 5.35 -2.14 -6.81
N ALA A 65 6.20 -1.11 -6.76
CA ALA A 65 7.63 -1.24 -6.51
C ALA A 65 8.01 -1.34 -5.03
N TRP A 66 7.46 -0.41 -4.23
CA TRP A 66 7.74 -0.27 -2.80
C TRP A 66 6.49 0.10 -2.03
N LEU A 67 6.34 -0.48 -0.84
CA LEU A 67 5.34 -0.07 0.13
C LEU A 67 6.03 0.52 1.34
N SER A 68 5.80 1.81 1.62
CA SER A 68 6.18 2.36 2.91
C SER A 68 5.04 2.24 3.92
N PHE A 69 5.40 1.99 5.18
CA PHE A 69 4.48 1.85 6.29
C PHE A 69 4.98 2.59 7.52
N SER A 70 4.09 3.34 8.15
CA SER A 70 4.28 3.86 9.49
C SER A 70 2.98 3.81 10.30
N TYR A 71 3.06 4.06 11.61
CA TYR A 71 1.90 4.01 12.48
C TYR A 71 1.96 5.08 13.58
N THR A 72 0.80 5.64 13.89
CA THR A 72 0.62 6.40 15.14
C THR A 72 -0.70 6.01 15.80
N LYS A 73 -0.77 5.98 17.13
CA LYS A 73 -2.04 5.75 17.84
C LYS A 73 -3.15 6.75 17.43
N LYS A 74 -2.77 7.99 17.10
CA LYS A 74 -3.72 9.07 16.77
C LYS A 74 -4.35 8.89 15.38
N LYS A 75 -3.57 8.49 14.37
CA LYS A 75 -4.04 8.42 12.97
C LYS A 75 -4.20 6.99 12.44
N GLY A 76 -3.74 5.99 13.18
CA GLY A 76 -3.68 4.62 12.71
C GLY A 76 -2.52 4.38 11.74
N PRO A 77 -2.65 3.36 10.86
CA PRO A 77 -1.63 3.02 9.88
C PRO A 77 -1.56 4.07 8.76
N TYR A 78 -0.35 4.35 8.29
CA TYR A 78 -0.06 5.24 7.19
C TYR A 78 0.76 4.46 6.16
N LEU A 79 0.28 4.44 4.91
CA LEU A 79 0.87 3.65 3.83
C LEU A 79 1.08 4.52 2.60
N THR A 80 2.20 4.32 1.90
CA THR A 80 2.44 4.89 0.57
C THR A 80 2.90 3.79 -0.36
N MET A 81 2.20 3.62 -1.49
CA MET A 81 2.63 2.74 -2.57
C MET A 81 3.42 3.56 -3.60
N TYR A 82 4.63 3.11 -3.92
CA TYR A 82 5.47 3.68 -4.95
C TYR A 82 5.36 2.79 -6.20
N TYR A 83 5.00 3.40 -7.31
CA TYR A 83 4.87 2.73 -8.60
C TYR A 83 6.13 2.91 -9.46
N HIS A 84 6.33 2.04 -10.43
CA HIS A 84 7.31 2.23 -11.52
C HIS A 84 6.86 3.29 -12.53
#